data_AF-A0A8B7SGR8-F1
#
_entry.id   AF-A0A8B7SGR8-F1
#
_cell.length_a   1.000
_cell.length_b   1.000
_cell.length_c   1.000
_cell.angle_alpha   90.00
_cell.angle_beta   90.00
_cell.angle_gamma   90.00
#
_symmetry.space_group_name_H-M   'P 1'
#
loop_
_entity.id
_entity.type
_entity.pdbx_description
1 polymer ?
#
loop_
_entity_poly.entity_id
_entity_poly.type
_entity_poly.pdbx_seq_one_letter_code
_entity_poly.pdbx_strand_id
1 'polypeptide(L)'
;MLVVEALIKDDLFYPKVLPLICWVFFLSVSQALRENTYPFLAMIMLKDRRMTVVGRLEGLIQPDDLINQLTFIMGANQTYLVSERLEREERNQTQVLRQQQDEAYLASLRADQEKERKKREERERKRRKEEEVKQQQLAEERRRRVIHDFLFSLKESPEKFQIEANFPRRVLPCVPSEEWPNPPTLQEAGLSHTEVLFVQDLTDE
;
A
#
# COMPACT_ATOMS: atom_id res chain seq x y z
N MET A 1 -37.33 10.60 -4.84
CA MET A 1 -38.16 10.15 -3.70
C MET A 1 -39.47 10.89 -3.84
N LEU A 2 -40.51 10.23 -4.37
CA LEU A 2 -41.87 10.76 -4.35
C LEU A 2 -42.34 10.64 -2.90
N VAL A 3 -42.60 11.76 -2.25
CA VAL A 3 -43.33 11.77 -0.99
C VAL A 3 -44.78 12.02 -1.38
N VAL A 4 -45.54 10.95 -1.57
CA VAL A 4 -47.00 11.05 -1.67
C VAL A 4 -47.50 11.15 -0.23
N GLU A 5 -47.50 12.37 0.31
CA GLU A 5 -48.12 12.63 1.61
C GLU A 5 -49.62 12.82 1.36
N ALA A 6 -50.37 11.72 1.42
CA ALA A 6 -51.82 11.77 1.40
C ALA A 6 -52.31 12.26 2.76
N LEU A 7 -52.68 13.54 2.83
CA LEU A 7 -53.13 14.20 4.05
C LEU A 7 -54.65 13.96 4.22
N ILE A 8 -55.04 12.72 4.49
CA ILE A 8 -56.37 12.44 5.06
C ILE A 8 -56.27 12.83 6.53
N LYS A 9 -56.92 13.93 6.92
CA LYS A 9 -57.06 14.34 8.32
C LYS A 9 -57.97 13.34 9.05
N ASP A 10 -57.45 12.16 9.36
CA ASP A 10 -57.99 11.31 10.40
C ASP A 10 -57.06 11.39 11.61
N ASP A 11 -57.59 11.95 12.69
CA ASP A 11 -56.93 12.53 13.86
C ASP A 11 -56.16 11.56 14.78
N LEU A 12 -55.70 10.40 14.30
CA LEU A 12 -55.10 9.39 15.17
C LEU A 12 -53.93 8.70 14.48
N PHE A 13 -52.70 8.93 15.00
CA PHE A 13 -51.76 7.89 15.45
C PHE A 13 -50.25 8.22 15.20
N TYR A 14 -49.61 8.69 16.28
CA TYR A 14 -48.23 8.45 16.77
C TYR A 14 -47.04 9.37 16.39
N PRO A 15 -46.41 10.01 17.40
CA PRO A 15 -45.13 10.69 17.31
C PRO A 15 -43.99 9.74 17.71
N LYS A 16 -42.75 9.90 17.17
CA LYS A 16 -41.46 9.85 17.91
C LYS A 16 -40.30 10.41 17.06
N VAL A 17 -39.76 11.55 17.54
CA VAL A 17 -38.42 12.13 17.31
C VAL A 17 -38.10 12.68 15.91
N LEU A 18 -38.68 13.84 15.55
CA LEU A 18 -38.05 14.90 14.74
C LEU A 18 -38.92 16.19 14.73
N PRO A 19 -39.12 16.91 15.84
CA PRO A 19 -40.34 17.72 15.97
C PRO A 19 -40.22 19.22 15.68
N LEU A 20 -39.05 19.81 15.39
CA LEU A 20 -38.95 21.27 15.18
C LEU A 20 -38.70 21.67 13.73
N ILE A 21 -37.69 21.10 13.07
CA ILE A 21 -37.40 21.42 11.66
C ILE A 21 -38.49 20.86 10.73
N CYS A 22 -38.96 19.63 10.99
CA CYS A 22 -40.04 19.03 10.22
C CYS A 22 -41.36 19.77 10.42
N TRP A 23 -41.66 20.22 11.65
CA TRP A 23 -42.92 20.89 11.97
C TRP A 23 -42.98 22.33 11.43
N VAL A 24 -41.86 23.07 11.45
CA VAL A 24 -41.77 24.39 10.79
C VAL A 24 -41.88 24.25 9.27
N PHE A 25 -41.21 23.26 8.68
CA PHE A 25 -41.31 22.98 7.25
C PHE A 25 -42.75 22.59 6.87
N PHE A 26 -43.40 21.75 7.67
CA PHE A 26 -44.79 21.33 7.48
C PHE A 26 -45.77 22.49 7.59
N LEU A 27 -45.63 23.36 8.60
CA LEU A 27 -46.49 24.54 8.77
C LEU A 27 -46.30 25.55 7.62
N SER A 28 -45.07 25.77 7.17
CA SER A 28 -44.77 26.63 6.01
C SER A 28 -45.35 26.07 4.71
N VAL A 29 -45.25 24.74 4.49
CA VAL A 29 -45.85 24.08 3.32
C VAL A 29 -47.38 24.15 3.39
N SER A 30 -47.98 23.92 4.56
CA SER A 30 -49.43 24.03 4.76
C SER A 30 -49.96 25.45 4.53
N GLN A 31 -49.28 26.48 5.03
CA GLN A 31 -49.65 27.89 4.79
C GLN A 31 -49.47 28.31 3.32
N ALA A 32 -48.49 27.74 2.61
CA ALA A 32 -48.26 28.02 1.20
C ALA A 32 -49.36 27.43 0.29
N LEU A 33 -50.08 26.41 0.75
CA LEU A 33 -51.14 25.77 -0.03
C LEU A 33 -52.44 26.60 -0.03
N ARG A 34 -52.72 27.40 1.02
CA ARG A 34 -53.89 28.31 1.15
C ARG A 34 -55.22 27.71 0.65
N GLU A 35 -55.75 26.71 1.35
CA GLU A 35 -56.97 26.04 0.90
C GLU A 35 -58.11 26.12 1.90
N ASN A 36 -59.30 26.48 1.41
CA ASN A 36 -60.51 26.74 2.19
C ASN A 36 -61.57 25.63 2.04
N THR A 37 -61.30 24.58 1.26
CA THR A 37 -62.27 23.53 0.91
C THR A 37 -61.71 22.15 1.26
N TYR A 38 -62.49 21.32 1.94
CA TYR A 38 -62.09 19.97 2.36
C TYR A 38 -63.09 18.92 1.85
N PRO A 39 -62.65 17.68 1.52
CA PRO A 39 -61.29 17.14 1.63
C PRO A 39 -60.31 17.69 0.57
N PHE A 40 -59.02 17.70 0.91
CA PHE A 40 -57.94 18.20 0.03
C PHE A 40 -56.79 17.18 -0.06
N LEU A 41 -56.28 16.98 -1.28
CA LEU A 41 -55.11 16.19 -1.56
C LEU A 41 -54.14 16.98 -2.45
N ALA A 42 -52.90 17.13 -1.99
CA ALA A 42 -51.80 17.66 -2.80
C ALA A 42 -50.74 16.59 -3.06
N MET A 43 -50.18 16.63 -4.26
CA MET A 43 -48.98 15.85 -4.62
C MET A 43 -47.80 16.80 -4.75
N ILE A 44 -46.68 16.49 -4.09
CA ILE A 44 -45.47 17.31 -4.09
C ILE A 44 -44.31 16.51 -4.66
N MET A 45 -43.50 17.14 -5.51
CA MET A 45 -42.25 16.59 -6.02
C MET A 45 -41.12 17.60 -5.88
N LEU A 46 -39.90 17.09 -5.72
CA LEU A 46 -38.70 17.91 -5.80
C LEU A 46 -38.35 18.07 -7.28
N LYS A 47 -38.54 19.26 -7.86
CA LYS A 47 -38.14 19.60 -9.23
C LYS A 47 -37.03 20.64 -9.22
N ASP A 48 -35.92 20.40 -9.90
CA ASP A 48 -34.77 21.31 -9.97
C ASP A 48 -34.29 21.78 -8.58
N ARG A 49 -34.22 20.83 -7.63
CA ARG A 49 -33.88 21.06 -6.21
C ARG A 49 -34.85 21.99 -5.45
N ARG A 50 -36.02 22.28 -6.00
CA ARG A 50 -37.10 23.04 -5.35
C ARG A 50 -38.31 22.15 -5.13
N MET A 51 -38.95 22.27 -3.97
CA MET A 51 -40.20 21.54 -3.71
C MET A 51 -41.34 22.24 -4.46
N THR A 52 -41.99 21.49 -5.35
CA THR A 52 -43.05 21.98 -6.23
C THR A 52 -44.30 21.12 -6.05
N VAL A 53 -45.45 21.77 -5.94
CA VAL A 53 -46.76 21.11 -5.90
C VAL A 53 -47.16 20.78 -7.33
N VAL A 54 -47.49 19.53 -7.57
CA VAL A 54 -47.65 18.91 -8.89
C VAL A 54 -49.12 18.65 -9.21
N GLY A 55 -49.90 18.39 -8.16
CA GLY A 55 -51.31 18.13 -8.22
C GLY A 55 -51.99 18.74 -7.01
N ARG A 56 -53.16 19.32 -7.24
CA ARG A 56 -54.06 19.82 -6.19
C ARG A 56 -55.45 19.30 -6.51
N LEU A 57 -56.08 18.69 -5.53
CA LEU A 57 -57.36 18.01 -5.65
C LEU A 57 -58.22 18.41 -4.46
N GLU A 58 -59.21 19.26 -4.71
CA GLU A 58 -60.10 19.82 -3.71
C GLU A 58 -61.53 19.28 -3.88
N GLY A 59 -62.20 18.99 -2.78
CA GLY A 59 -63.62 18.65 -2.74
C GLY A 59 -63.93 17.15 -2.82
N LEU A 60 -65.23 16.84 -2.85
CA LEU A 60 -65.74 15.47 -2.92
C LEU A 60 -65.59 14.95 -4.36
N ILE A 61 -64.61 14.08 -4.58
CA ILE A 61 -64.31 13.47 -5.88
C ILE A 61 -64.68 11.98 -5.81
N GLN A 62 -65.22 11.43 -6.90
CA GLN A 62 -65.49 9.99 -7.00
C GLN A 62 -64.16 9.21 -7.05
N PRO A 63 -64.09 7.99 -6.48
CA PRO A 63 -62.83 7.24 -6.39
C PRO A 63 -62.19 7.01 -7.76
N ASP A 64 -62.97 6.74 -8.81
CA ASP A 64 -62.47 6.53 -10.16
C ASP A 64 -61.84 7.81 -10.75
N ASP A 65 -62.48 8.96 -10.55
CA ASP A 65 -61.97 10.27 -10.99
C ASP A 65 -60.68 10.64 -10.26
N LEU A 66 -60.60 10.32 -8.97
CA LEU A 66 -59.41 10.52 -8.15
C LEU A 66 -58.22 9.69 -8.67
N ILE A 67 -58.45 8.41 -8.93
CA ILE A 67 -57.43 7.50 -9.47
C ILE A 67 -56.97 7.96 -10.86
N ASN A 68 -57.91 8.37 -11.72
CA ASN A 68 -57.60 8.87 -13.06
C ASN A 68 -56.75 10.14 -13.00
N GLN A 69 -57.10 11.09 -12.13
CA GLN A 69 -56.33 12.32 -11.94
C GLN A 69 -54.94 12.05 -11.37
N LEU A 70 -54.83 11.17 -10.37
CA LEU A 70 -53.53 10.76 -9.81
C LEU A 70 -52.66 10.08 -10.87
N THR A 71 -53.23 9.16 -11.65
CA THR A 71 -52.52 8.44 -12.71
C THR A 71 -52.04 9.40 -13.80
N PHE A 72 -52.86 10.39 -14.16
CA PHE A 72 -52.48 11.44 -15.11
C PHE A 72 -51.31 12.29 -14.57
N ILE A 73 -51.40 12.76 -13.32
CA ILE A 73 -50.34 13.55 -12.68
C ILE A 73 -49.04 12.72 -12.58
N MET A 74 -49.14 11.44 -12.23
CA MET A 74 -47.98 10.55 -12.16
C MET A 74 -47.35 10.31 -13.54
N GLY A 75 -48.16 10.06 -14.57
CA GLY A 75 -47.69 9.86 -15.95
C GLY A 75 -46.99 11.10 -16.51
N ALA A 76 -47.57 12.29 -16.29
CA ALA A 76 -47.00 13.55 -16.74
C ALA A 76 -45.62 13.86 -16.12
N ASN A 77 -45.35 13.35 -14.91
CA ASN A 77 -44.12 13.62 -14.17
C ASN A 77 -43.13 12.43 -14.14
N GLN A 78 -43.49 11.31 -14.77
CA GLN A 78 -42.69 10.10 -14.77
C GLN A 78 -41.30 10.33 -15.38
N THR A 79 -41.21 11.09 -16.47
CA THR A 79 -39.94 11.45 -17.13
C THR A 79 -38.99 12.17 -16.18
N TYR A 80 -39.52 13.07 -15.34
CA TYR A 80 -38.71 13.79 -14.36
C TYR A 80 -38.20 12.85 -13.26
N LEU A 81 -39.04 11.93 -12.79
CA LEU A 81 -38.64 10.95 -11.77
C LEU A 81 -37.60 9.95 -12.28
N VAL A 82 -37.71 9.55 -13.55
CA VAL A 82 -36.76 8.63 -14.19
C VAL A 82 -35.42 9.33 -14.43
N SER A 83 -35.42 10.58 -14.92
CA SER A 83 -34.18 11.35 -15.11
C SER A 83 -33.44 11.60 -13.79
N GLU A 84 -34.14 11.97 -12.70
CA GLU A 84 -33.52 12.11 -11.38
C GLU A 84 -32.94 10.79 -10.85
N ARG A 85 -33.59 9.65 -11.12
CA ARG A 85 -33.03 8.33 -10.78
C ARG A 85 -31.77 8.05 -11.58
N LEU A 86 -31.82 8.30 -12.89
CA LEU A 86 -30.68 8.11 -13.79
C LEU A 86 -29.48 8.96 -13.36
N GLU A 87 -29.69 10.25 -13.07
CA GLU A 87 -28.63 11.15 -12.59
C GLU A 87 -28.00 10.70 -11.26
N ARG A 88 -28.78 10.07 -10.37
CA ARG A 88 -28.25 9.51 -9.11
C ARG A 88 -27.44 8.26 -9.39
N GLU A 89 -27.91 7.39 -10.27
CA GLU A 89 -27.19 6.19 -10.68
C GLU A 89 -25.89 6.54 -11.41
N GLU A 90 -25.91 7.50 -12.33
CA GLU A 90 -24.70 7.99 -13.03
C GLU A 90 -23.67 8.56 -12.06
N ARG A 91 -24.10 9.34 -11.06
CA ARG A 91 -23.20 9.85 -10.02
C ARG A 91 -22.60 8.73 -9.18
N ASN A 92 -23.43 7.76 -8.76
CA ASN A 92 -22.96 6.61 -8.01
C ASN A 92 -21.97 5.77 -8.83
N GLN A 93 -22.28 5.51 -10.10
CA GLN A 93 -21.41 4.77 -11.03
C GLN A 93 -20.09 5.50 -11.25
N THR A 94 -20.13 6.82 -11.45
CA THR A 94 -18.92 7.65 -11.58
C THR A 94 -18.06 7.59 -10.33
N GLN A 95 -18.67 7.61 -9.14
CA GLN A 95 -17.95 7.50 -7.88
C GLN A 95 -17.31 6.12 -7.69
N VAL A 96 -18.05 5.05 -7.98
CA VAL A 96 -17.53 3.68 -7.91
C VAL A 96 -16.38 3.46 -8.88
N LEU A 97 -16.50 3.96 -10.12
CA LEU A 97 -15.44 3.82 -11.13
C LEU A 97 -14.14 4.50 -10.68
N ARG A 98 -14.24 5.71 -10.10
CA ARG A 98 -13.06 6.42 -9.55
C ARG A 98 -12.42 5.64 -8.41
N GLN A 99 -13.21 5.11 -7.48
CA GLN A 99 -12.70 4.29 -6.39
C GLN A 99 -11.96 3.05 -6.88
N GLN A 100 -12.52 2.35 -7.87
CA GLN A 100 -11.87 1.17 -8.47
C GLN A 100 -10.54 1.53 -9.15
N GLN A 101 -10.47 2.68 -9.82
CA GLN A 101 -9.24 3.17 -10.44
C GLN A 101 -8.18 3.52 -9.40
N ASP A 102 -8.56 4.24 -8.34
CA ASP A 102 -7.67 4.62 -7.25
C ASP A 102 -7.13 3.38 -6.51
N GLU A 103 -7.99 2.39 -6.23
CA GLU A 103 -7.59 1.12 -5.60
C GLU A 103 -6.57 0.36 -6.45
N ALA A 104 -6.83 0.24 -7.76
CA ALA A 104 -5.92 -0.43 -8.69
C ALA A 104 -4.56 0.30 -8.78
N TYR A 105 -4.58 1.63 -8.84
CA TYR A 105 -3.37 2.45 -8.85
C TYR A 105 -2.55 2.27 -7.57
N LEU A 106 -3.18 2.36 -6.40
CA LEU A 106 -2.53 2.17 -5.11
C LEU A 106 -1.97 0.76 -4.94
N ALA A 107 -2.65 -0.26 -5.46
CA ALA A 107 -2.17 -1.63 -5.45
C ALA A 107 -0.91 -1.80 -6.31
N SER A 108 -0.89 -1.25 -7.52
CA SER A 108 0.28 -1.26 -8.40
C SER A 108 1.46 -0.51 -7.78
N LEU A 109 1.20 0.67 -7.21
CA LEU A 109 2.22 1.49 -6.57
C LEU A 109 2.87 0.75 -5.39
N ARG A 110 2.07 0.05 -4.58
CA ARG A 110 2.58 -0.78 -3.48
C ARG A 110 3.45 -1.93 -3.98
N ALA A 111 3.03 -2.61 -5.05
CA ALA A 111 3.80 -3.70 -5.63
C ALA A 111 5.16 -3.23 -6.18
N ASP A 112 5.19 -2.09 -6.86
CA ASP A 112 6.43 -1.50 -7.38
C ASP A 112 7.37 -1.07 -6.24
N GLN A 113 6.85 -0.41 -5.20
CA GLN A 113 7.62 -0.03 -4.02
C GLN A 113 8.20 -1.25 -3.27
N GLU A 114 7.40 -2.30 -3.06
CA GLU A 114 7.86 -3.50 -2.35
C GLU A 114 8.93 -4.25 -3.16
N LYS A 115 8.77 -4.33 -4.48
CA LYS A 115 9.74 -4.94 -5.38
C LYS A 115 11.05 -4.16 -5.39
N GLU A 116 10.98 -2.83 -5.41
CA GLU A 116 12.17 -1.98 -5.35
C GLU A 116 12.90 -2.12 -4.01
N ARG A 117 12.16 -2.14 -2.88
CA ARG A 117 12.71 -2.39 -1.55
C ARG A 117 13.44 -3.73 -1.47
N LYS A 118 12.79 -4.83 -1.88
CA LYS A 118 13.41 -6.17 -1.90
C LYS A 118 14.66 -6.21 -2.76
N LYS A 119 14.62 -5.59 -3.95
CA LYS A 119 15.77 -5.53 -4.86
C LYS A 119 16.93 -4.72 -4.26
N ARG A 120 16.64 -3.64 -3.53
CA ARG A 120 17.65 -2.84 -2.83
C ARG A 120 18.27 -3.62 -1.67
N GLU A 121 17.46 -4.26 -0.83
CA GLU A 121 17.93 -5.08 0.29
C GLU A 121 18.78 -6.26 -0.19
N GLU A 122 18.38 -6.93 -1.28
CA GLU A 122 19.16 -8.04 -1.85
C GLU A 122 20.52 -7.55 -2.41
N ARG A 123 20.52 -6.39 -3.09
CA ARG A 123 21.76 -5.75 -3.58
C ARG A 123 22.68 -5.34 -2.44
N GLU A 124 22.15 -4.74 -1.37
CA GLU A 124 22.93 -4.37 -0.19
C GLU A 124 23.46 -5.61 0.53
N ARG A 125 22.66 -6.68 0.65
CA ARG A 125 23.11 -7.95 1.23
C ARG A 125 24.21 -8.61 0.41
N LYS A 126 24.13 -8.56 -0.93
CA LYS A 126 25.20 -9.04 -1.82
C LYS A 126 26.47 -8.21 -1.65
N ARG A 127 26.37 -6.88 -1.64
CA ARG A 127 27.51 -5.98 -1.40
C ARG A 127 28.17 -6.22 -0.05
N ARG A 128 27.41 -6.33 1.04
CA ARG A 128 27.95 -6.62 2.37
C ARG A 128 28.70 -7.94 2.40
N LYS A 129 28.14 -8.99 1.81
CA LYS A 129 28.83 -10.29 1.72
C LYS A 129 30.12 -10.20 0.90
N GLU A 130 30.11 -9.49 -0.23
CA GLU A 130 31.31 -9.27 -1.03
C GLU A 130 32.37 -8.44 -0.29
N GLU A 131 31.96 -7.42 0.46
CA GLU A 131 32.83 -6.60 1.31
C GLU A 131 33.41 -7.42 2.46
N GLU A 132 32.60 -8.23 3.15
CA GLU A 132 33.04 -9.14 4.21
C GLU A 132 34.07 -10.16 3.71
N VAL A 133 33.81 -10.79 2.54
CA VAL A 133 34.75 -11.73 1.92
C VAL A 133 36.05 -11.04 1.54
N LYS A 134 35.99 -9.86 0.89
CA LYS A 134 37.18 -9.08 0.54
C LYS A 134 37.97 -8.65 1.77
N GLN A 135 37.29 -8.27 2.86
CA GLN A 135 37.95 -7.85 4.09
C GLN A 135 38.60 -9.03 4.81
N GLN A 136 37.98 -10.21 4.80
CA GLN A 136 38.58 -11.44 5.32
C GLN A 136 39.82 -11.82 4.52
N GLN A 137 39.75 -11.81 3.19
CA GLN A 137 40.89 -12.07 2.30
C GLN A 137 42.04 -11.09 2.57
N LEU A 138 41.78 -9.79 2.62
CA LEU A 138 42.80 -8.79 2.89
C LEU A 138 43.41 -8.91 4.29
N ALA A 139 42.60 -9.27 5.30
CA ALA A 139 43.10 -9.49 6.67
C ALA A 139 44.01 -10.73 6.74
N GLU A 140 43.68 -11.78 6.00
CA GLU A 140 44.48 -12.99 5.89
C GLU A 140 45.80 -12.72 5.14
N GLU A 141 45.76 -12.00 4.02
CA GLU A 141 46.96 -11.56 3.30
C GLU A 141 47.88 -10.70 4.19
N ARG A 142 47.31 -9.76 4.94
CA ARG A 142 48.06 -8.92 5.90
C ARG A 142 48.71 -9.75 7.00
N ARG A 143 47.98 -10.71 7.58
CA ARG A 143 48.54 -11.64 8.57
C ARG A 143 49.72 -12.42 8.00
N ARG A 144 49.66 -12.83 6.73
CA ARG A 144 50.77 -13.53 6.07
C ARG A 144 52.00 -12.64 5.87
N ARG A 145 51.82 -11.38 5.42
CA ARG A 145 52.95 -10.45 5.25
C ARG A 145 53.66 -10.15 6.57
N VAL A 146 52.91 -10.00 7.66
CA VAL A 146 53.51 -9.71 8.98
C VAL A 146 54.47 -10.82 9.42
N ILE A 147 54.20 -12.10 9.15
CA ILE A 147 55.13 -13.19 9.52
C ILE A 147 56.42 -13.09 8.70
N HIS A 148 56.31 -12.88 7.39
CA HIS A 148 57.47 -12.71 6.51
C HIS A 148 58.31 -11.49 6.93
N ASP A 149 57.67 -10.34 7.15
CA ASP A 149 58.35 -9.09 7.50
C ASP A 149 58.96 -9.17 8.91
N PHE A 150 58.29 -9.83 9.87
CA PHE A 150 58.83 -10.07 11.20
C PHE A 150 60.10 -10.94 11.14
N LEU A 151 60.09 -12.00 10.33
CA LEU A 151 61.24 -12.90 10.17
C LEU A 151 62.43 -12.19 9.51
N PHE A 152 62.17 -11.38 8.48
CA PHE A 152 63.18 -10.55 7.82
C PHE A 152 63.79 -9.48 8.75
N SER A 153 63.03 -9.02 9.76
CA SER A 153 63.51 -8.02 10.73
C SER A 153 64.44 -8.57 11.81
N LEU A 154 64.60 -9.90 11.90
CA LEU A 154 65.52 -10.54 12.84
C LEU A 154 66.97 -10.38 12.37
N LYS A 155 67.85 -9.97 13.29
CA LYS A 155 69.27 -9.64 13.00
C LYS A 155 70.14 -10.81 12.52
N GLU A 156 69.65 -12.04 12.63
CA GLU A 156 70.33 -13.29 12.22
C GLU A 156 69.67 -13.92 10.99
N SER A 157 68.90 -13.16 10.20
CA SER A 157 68.19 -13.71 9.04
C SER A 157 69.12 -13.90 7.84
N PRO A 158 69.13 -15.10 7.21
CA PRO A 158 69.84 -15.34 5.95
C PRO A 158 69.18 -14.68 4.74
N GLU A 159 69.94 -14.48 3.65
CA GLU A 159 69.44 -13.89 2.39
C GLU A 159 68.43 -14.81 1.67
N LYS A 160 68.55 -16.13 1.87
CA LYS A 160 67.59 -17.14 1.41
C LYS A 160 67.23 -18.05 2.58
N PHE A 161 65.95 -18.09 2.92
CA PHE A 161 65.45 -18.95 4.00
C PHE A 161 64.23 -19.74 3.57
N GLN A 162 64.08 -20.93 4.14
CA GLN A 162 62.94 -21.81 3.95
C GLN A 162 62.28 -22.09 5.30
N ILE A 163 60.97 -21.99 5.38
CA ILE A 163 60.24 -22.26 6.63
C ILE A 163 59.74 -23.70 6.60
N GLU A 164 60.15 -24.53 7.56
CA GLU A 164 59.69 -25.90 7.74
C GLU A 164 58.77 -26.03 8.96
N ALA A 165 57.65 -26.72 8.81
CA ALA A 165 56.84 -27.17 9.95
C ALA A 165 57.37 -28.51 10.48
N ASN A 166 57.29 -28.75 11.79
CA ASN A 166 57.86 -29.95 12.43
C ASN A 166 57.08 -31.24 12.13
N PHE A 167 55.74 -31.18 12.12
CA PHE A 167 54.91 -32.39 12.07
C PHE A 167 53.54 -32.18 11.42
N PRO A 168 53.25 -32.80 10.26
CA PRO A 168 54.19 -33.52 9.39
C PRO A 168 55.24 -32.58 8.81
N ARG A 169 56.49 -33.06 8.70
CA ARG A 169 57.60 -32.24 8.19
C ARG A 169 57.30 -31.77 6.77
N ARG A 170 57.08 -30.46 6.59
CA ARG A 170 56.74 -29.86 5.30
C ARG A 170 57.34 -28.46 5.20
N VAL A 171 57.79 -28.15 4.00
CA VAL A 171 58.21 -26.81 3.61
C VAL A 171 56.98 -25.97 3.36
N LEU A 172 56.94 -24.78 3.96
CA LEU A 172 55.92 -23.78 3.69
C LEU A 172 56.39 -22.89 2.53
N PRO A 173 55.62 -22.78 1.43
CA PRO A 173 55.90 -21.81 0.40
C PRO A 173 55.49 -20.45 0.97
N CYS A 174 56.44 -19.69 1.51
CA CYS A 174 56.20 -18.35 2.06
C CYS A 174 56.73 -17.24 1.15
N VAL A 175 57.52 -17.59 0.13
CA VAL A 175 58.09 -16.67 -0.86
C VAL A 175 57.34 -16.87 -2.20
N PRO A 176 56.93 -15.79 -2.89
CA PRO A 176 56.40 -15.89 -4.24
C PRO A 176 57.49 -16.40 -5.20
N SER A 177 57.27 -17.56 -5.82
CA SER A 177 58.15 -18.18 -6.84
C SER A 177 57.46 -18.17 -8.20
N GLU A 178 58.19 -18.32 -9.31
CA GLU A 178 57.65 -18.32 -10.69
C GLU A 178 56.52 -19.35 -10.91
N GLU A 179 56.58 -20.47 -10.20
CA GLU A 179 55.55 -21.52 -10.23
C GLU A 179 54.36 -21.26 -9.29
N TRP A 180 54.52 -20.36 -8.31
CA TRP A 180 53.54 -20.06 -7.26
C TRP A 180 53.52 -18.54 -6.99
N PRO A 181 52.93 -17.73 -7.89
CA PRO A 181 52.92 -16.27 -7.77
C PRO A 181 52.17 -15.81 -6.51
N ASN A 182 51.21 -16.62 -6.04
CA ASN A 182 50.55 -16.47 -4.76
C ASN A 182 50.82 -17.71 -3.91
N PRO A 183 51.69 -17.63 -2.88
CA PRO A 183 51.88 -18.75 -1.96
C PRO A 183 50.57 -19.11 -1.24
N PRO A 184 50.39 -20.33 -0.73
CA PRO A 184 49.17 -20.74 -0.01
C PRO A 184 48.97 -19.95 1.30
N THR A 185 47.72 -19.85 1.76
CA THR A 185 47.37 -19.29 3.08
C THR A 185 47.87 -20.19 4.22
N LEU A 186 47.99 -19.67 5.44
CA LEU A 186 48.40 -20.47 6.62
C LEU A 186 47.45 -21.67 6.86
N GLN A 187 46.16 -21.51 6.53
CA GLN A 187 45.14 -22.55 6.63
C GLN A 187 45.28 -23.59 5.51
N GLU A 188 45.52 -23.17 4.27
CA GLU A 188 45.81 -24.09 3.15
C GLU A 188 47.15 -24.81 3.32
N ALA A 189 48.11 -24.15 3.98
CA ALA A 189 49.37 -24.77 4.38
C ALA A 189 49.21 -25.76 5.55
N GLY A 190 48.01 -25.82 6.16
CA GLY A 190 47.62 -26.78 7.18
C GLY A 190 48.30 -26.57 8.52
N LEU A 191 48.62 -25.32 8.88
CA LEU A 191 49.21 -24.97 10.16
C LEU A 191 48.14 -24.78 11.24
N SER A 192 48.40 -25.32 12.43
CA SER A 192 47.51 -25.18 13.59
C SER A 192 47.75 -23.86 14.36
N HIS A 193 46.90 -23.55 15.35
CA HIS A 193 46.98 -22.30 16.13
C HIS A 193 48.29 -22.15 16.94
N THR A 194 49.01 -23.25 17.20
CA THR A 194 50.29 -23.25 17.95
C THR A 194 51.24 -24.28 17.35
N GLU A 195 51.98 -23.86 16.33
CA GLU A 195 52.94 -24.73 15.63
C GLU A 195 54.32 -24.08 15.62
N VAL A 196 55.35 -24.89 15.89
CA VAL A 196 56.73 -24.43 15.88
C VAL A 196 57.21 -24.49 14.43
N LEU A 197 57.61 -23.34 13.91
CA LEU A 197 58.18 -23.18 12.58
C LEU A 197 59.71 -23.09 12.71
N PHE A 198 60.41 -23.90 11.92
CA PHE A 198 61.87 -23.86 11.80
C PHE A 198 62.24 -23.01 10.59
N VAL A 199 63.23 -22.14 10.76
CA VAL A 199 63.81 -21.37 9.66
C VAL A 199 65.09 -22.07 9.27
N GLN A 200 65.13 -22.64 8.07
CA GLN A 200 66.34 -23.22 7.49
C GLN A 200 67.03 -22.19 6.61
N ASP A 201 68.33 -22.02 6.83
CA ASP A 201 69.21 -21.20 6.01
C ASP A 201 69.56 -21.96 4.72
N LEU A 202 69.37 -21.31 3.56
CA LEU A 202 69.71 -21.82 2.23
C LEU A 202 70.90 -21.06 1.60
N THR A 203 71.64 -20.28 2.39
CA THR A 203 72.74 -19.44 1.91
C THR A 203 74.06 -20.21 1.73
N ASP A 204 74.11 -21.50 2.10
CA ASP A 204 75.31 -22.36 2.07
C ASP A 204 75.34 -23.44 0.95
N GLU A 205 74.52 -23.32 -0.11
CA GLU A 205 74.69 -24.04 -1.39
C GLU A 205 75.06 -23.12 -2.57
#